data_AF-A0AAV4CZX1-F1
#
_entry.id   AF-A0AAV4CZX1-F1
#
_cell.length_a   1.000
_cell.length_b   1.000
_cell.length_c   1.000
_cell.angle_alpha   90.00
_cell.angle_beta   90.00
_cell.angle_gamma   90.00
#
_symmetry.space_group_name_H-M   'P 1'
#
loop_
_entity.id
_entity.type
_entity.pdbx_description
1 polymer ?
#
loop_
_entity_poly.entity_id
_entity_poly.type
_entity_poly.pdbx_seq_one_letter_code
_entity_poly.pdbx_strand_id
1 'polypeptide(L)'
;MDWVINRPSLHSQQQIIKPVWTHLEQNNTKSNAQHREARKKRSLKRENQELFIRDPFQFARQLFQHSKSGTLTVDREELETHLKKTYSDPTLEIPLKEITGLVWPVAPGIKFDSKPPSLQEVIAVVNKARAKSAPGPNVALSTVQKMPEHSQDATQNTTK
;
A
#
# COMPACT_ATOMS: atom_id res chain seq x y z
N MET A 1 22.48 -73.04 7.66
CA MET A 1 23.02 -71.77 8.20
C MET A 1 21.83 -70.87 8.41
N ASP A 2 21.37 -70.80 9.65
CA ASP A 2 20.13 -70.10 9.99
C ASP A 2 20.47 -68.64 10.26
N TRP A 3 19.89 -67.74 9.46
CA TRP A 3 20.02 -66.31 9.66
C TRP A 3 19.19 -65.92 10.89
N VAL A 4 19.86 -65.79 12.04
CA VAL A 4 19.24 -65.24 13.25
C VAL A 4 18.98 -63.75 13.00
N ILE A 5 17.74 -63.44 12.61
CA ILE A 5 17.28 -62.06 12.48
C ILE A 5 17.17 -61.49 13.90
N ASN A 6 18.14 -60.68 14.30
CA ASN A 6 18.16 -60.00 15.59
C ASN A 6 17.05 -58.92 15.60
N ARG A 7 15.84 -59.31 16.02
CA ARG A 7 14.70 -58.41 16.11
C ARG A 7 14.87 -57.51 17.33
N PRO A 8 15.02 -56.18 17.17
CA PRO A 8 15.16 -55.27 18.31
C PRO A 8 13.93 -55.33 19.22
N SER A 9 14.16 -55.25 20.53
CA SER A 9 13.08 -55.31 21.52
C SER A 9 12.06 -54.18 21.32
N LEU A 10 10.82 -54.40 21.72
CA LEU A 10 9.75 -53.40 21.58
C LEU A 10 10.11 -52.05 22.23
N HIS A 11 10.86 -52.11 23.33
CA HIS A 11 11.33 -50.92 24.04
C HIS A 11 12.31 -50.10 23.20
N SER A 12 13.29 -50.73 22.54
CA SER A 12 14.25 -50.01 21.69
C SER A 12 13.58 -49.40 20.46
N GLN A 13 12.58 -50.07 19.88
CA GLN A 13 11.78 -49.52 18.79
C GLN A 13 11.01 -48.25 19.23
N GLN A 14 10.38 -48.28 20.41
CA GLN A 14 9.67 -47.10 20.92
C GLN A 14 10.61 -45.94 21.23
N GLN A 15 11.82 -46.19 21.74
CA GLN A 15 12.79 -45.12 22.00
C GLN A 15 13.22 -44.41 20.71
N ILE A 16 13.27 -45.12 19.58
CA ILE A 16 13.60 -44.54 18.27
C ILE A 16 12.45 -43.70 17.69
N ILE A 17 11.20 -44.14 17.88
CA ILE A 17 10.02 -43.51 17.27
C ILE A 17 9.59 -42.23 18.03
N LYS A 18 9.72 -42.23 19.36
CA LYS A 18 9.33 -41.09 20.22
C LYS A 18 9.85 -39.73 19.75
N PRO A 19 11.15 -39.51 19.47
CA PRO A 19 11.66 -38.21 19.06
C PRO A 19 11.13 -37.77 17.68
N VAL A 20 10.92 -38.72 16.76
CA VAL A 20 10.33 -38.42 15.44
C VAL A 20 8.87 -37.98 15.61
N TRP A 21 8.12 -38.69 16.46
CA TRP A 21 6.73 -38.38 16.76
C TRP A 21 6.57 -37.00 17.42
N THR A 22 7.38 -36.68 18.43
CA THR A 22 7.33 -35.37 19.10
C THR A 22 7.70 -34.23 18.15
N HIS A 23 8.68 -34.43 17.26
CA HIS A 23 9.02 -33.45 16.24
C HIS A 23 7.87 -33.21 15.25
N LEU A 24 7.20 -34.28 14.81
CA LEU A 24 6.02 -34.19 13.95
C LEU A 24 4.85 -33.46 14.63
N GLU A 25 4.58 -33.76 15.90
CA GLU A 25 3.55 -33.06 16.69
C GLU A 25 3.86 -31.56 16.82
N GLN A 26 5.11 -31.20 17.11
CA GLN A 26 5.55 -29.81 17.19
C GLN A 26 5.40 -29.08 15.85
N ASN A 27 5.69 -29.74 14.73
CA ASN A 27 5.52 -29.15 13.41
C ASN A 27 4.05 -28.99 13.03
N ASN A 28 3.22 -29.98 13.32
CA ASN A 28 1.78 -29.93 13.07
C ASN A 28 1.08 -28.86 13.91
N THR A 29 1.45 -28.71 15.18
CA THR A 29 0.91 -27.66 16.06
C THR A 29 1.29 -26.27 15.57
N LYS A 30 2.55 -26.05 15.18
CA LYS A 30 3.02 -24.79 14.57
C LYS A 30 2.28 -24.48 13.26
N SER A 31 2.18 -25.46 12.36
CA SER A 31 1.45 -25.32 11.09
C SER A 31 -0.02 -24.99 11.32
N ASN A 32 -0.68 -25.70 12.23
CA ASN A 32 -2.08 -25.44 12.60
C ASN A 32 -2.27 -24.05 13.21
N ALA A 33 -1.36 -23.59 14.06
CA ALA A 33 -1.39 -22.23 14.61
C ALA A 33 -1.25 -21.18 13.49
N GLN A 34 -0.31 -21.37 12.57
CA GLN A 34 -0.14 -20.49 11.41
C GLN A 34 -1.39 -20.45 10.53
N HIS A 35 -2.01 -21.60 10.25
CA HIS A 35 -3.25 -21.66 9.49
C HIS A 35 -4.41 -20.96 10.20
N ARG A 36 -4.53 -21.09 11.52
CA ARG A 36 -5.54 -20.39 12.32
C ARG A 36 -5.35 -18.88 12.26
N GLU A 37 -4.12 -18.39 12.44
CA GLU A 37 -3.81 -16.96 12.35
C GLU A 37 -4.03 -16.41 10.93
N ALA A 38 -3.67 -17.17 9.90
CA ALA A 38 -3.95 -16.79 8.51
C ALA A 38 -5.46 -16.68 8.24
N ARG A 39 -6.28 -17.61 8.78
CA ARG A 39 -7.74 -17.55 8.66
C ARG A 39 -8.32 -16.34 9.38
N LYS A 40 -7.87 -16.05 10.61
CA LYS A 40 -8.29 -14.84 11.36
C LYS A 40 -7.98 -13.57 10.58
N LYS A 41 -6.74 -13.43 10.07
CA LYS A 41 -6.33 -12.28 9.26
C LYS A 41 -7.18 -12.13 8.00
N ARG A 42 -7.49 -13.24 7.31
CA ARG A 42 -8.37 -13.23 6.14
C ARG A 42 -9.80 -12.83 6.50
N SER A 43 -10.32 -13.30 7.63
CA SER A 43 -11.66 -12.96 8.12
C SER A 43 -11.75 -11.47 8.45
N LEU A 44 -10.82 -10.95 9.24
CA LEU A 44 -10.77 -9.53 9.61
C LEU A 44 -10.61 -8.63 8.38
N LYS A 45 -9.81 -9.04 7.40
CA LYS A 45 -9.68 -8.30 6.14
C LYS A 45 -11.01 -8.23 5.39
N ARG A 46 -11.75 -9.33 5.30
CA ARG A 46 -13.06 -9.37 4.62
C ARG A 46 -14.08 -8.49 5.34
N GLU A 47 -14.16 -8.60 6.66
CA GLU A 47 -15.03 -7.77 7.49
C GLU A 47 -14.73 -6.28 7.30
N ASN A 48 -13.46 -5.87 7.36
CA ASN A 48 -13.07 -4.48 7.11
C ASN A 48 -13.40 -4.02 5.68
N GLN A 49 -13.26 -4.90 4.68
CA GLN A 49 -13.66 -4.59 3.31
C GLN A 49 -15.17 -4.41 3.20
N GLU A 50 -15.96 -5.28 3.81
CA GLU A 50 -17.43 -5.17 3.84
C GLU A 50 -17.89 -3.88 4.52
N LEU A 51 -17.28 -3.52 5.66
CA LEU A 51 -17.56 -2.26 6.35
C LEU A 51 -17.24 -1.03 5.49
N PHE A 52 -16.09 -1.05 4.81
CA PHE A 52 -15.70 0.03 3.90
C PHE A 52 -16.61 0.14 2.68
N ILE A 53 -17.00 -0.99 2.07
CA ILE A 53 -17.91 -1.01 0.90
C ILE A 53 -19.30 -0.52 1.30
N ARG A 54 -19.78 -0.86 2.50
CA ARG A 54 -21.09 -0.44 3.00
C ARG A 54 -21.15 1.08 3.22
N ASP A 55 -20.17 1.65 3.92
CA ASP A 55 -20.09 3.08 4.18
C ASP A 55 -18.62 3.53 4.34
N PRO A 56 -18.00 4.07 3.27
CA PRO A 56 -16.59 4.42 3.29
C PRO A 56 -16.28 5.60 4.21
N PHE A 57 -17.23 6.53 4.39
CA PHE A 57 -17.03 7.73 5.20
C PHE A 57 -17.10 7.42 6.69
N GLN A 58 -18.06 6.60 7.12
CA GLN A 58 -18.12 6.13 8.51
C GLN A 58 -16.93 5.24 8.85
N PHE A 59 -16.52 4.34 7.94
CA PHE A 59 -15.34 3.52 8.14
C PHE A 59 -14.07 4.37 8.28
N ALA A 60 -13.86 5.36 7.41
CA ALA A 60 -12.75 6.30 7.53
C ALA A 60 -12.81 7.10 8.84
N ARG A 61 -14.00 7.58 9.23
CA ARG A 61 -14.19 8.30 10.50
C ARG A 61 -13.79 7.44 11.69
N GLN A 62 -14.15 6.16 11.70
CA GLN A 62 -13.76 5.21 12.73
C GLN A 62 -12.24 4.95 12.76
N LEU A 63 -11.58 4.90 11.60
CA LEU A 63 -10.12 4.73 11.52
C LEU A 63 -9.35 5.92 12.09
N PHE A 64 -9.80 7.14 11.79
CA PHE A 64 -9.12 8.38 12.21
C PHE A 64 -9.58 8.90 13.57
N GLN A 65 -10.75 8.47 14.05
CA GLN A 65 -11.15 8.70 15.43
C GLN A 65 -10.36 7.76 16.34
N HIS A 66 -9.16 8.20 16.72
CA HIS A 66 -8.56 7.70 17.94
C HIS A 66 -9.57 7.89 19.07
N SER A 67 -9.83 6.83 19.84
CA SER A 67 -10.53 6.99 21.11
C SER A 67 -9.75 8.03 21.90
N LYS A 68 -10.32 9.23 22.07
CA LYS A 68 -9.78 10.24 22.98
C LYS A 68 -10.01 9.74 24.40
N SER A 69 -9.29 8.68 24.77
CA SER A 69 -9.39 8.05 26.07
C SER A 69 -8.32 8.67 26.95
N GLY A 70 -8.76 9.57 27.82
CA GLY A 70 -7.93 10.22 28.82
C GLY A 70 -8.77 11.26 29.54
N THR A 71 -8.94 11.08 30.85
CA THR A 71 -9.50 12.13 31.70
C THR A 71 -8.33 13.02 32.09
N LEU A 72 -8.33 14.26 31.62
CA LEU A 72 -7.36 15.25 32.05
C LEU A 72 -7.84 15.82 33.40
N THR A 73 -7.10 15.54 34.47
CA THR A 73 -7.39 16.02 35.83
C THR A 73 -6.90 17.44 36.09
N VAL A 74 -6.26 18.07 35.11
CA VAL A 74 -5.66 19.41 35.23
C VAL A 74 -6.73 20.49 35.06
N ASP A 75 -6.60 21.55 35.85
CA ASP A 75 -7.48 22.72 35.74
C ASP A 75 -7.32 23.42 34.38
N ARG A 76 -8.41 24.00 33.89
CA ARG A 76 -8.44 24.67 32.58
C ARG A 76 -7.41 25.78 32.47
N GLU A 77 -7.24 26.55 33.54
CA GLU A 77 -6.33 27.71 33.57
C GLU A 77 -4.86 27.28 33.45
N GLU A 78 -4.48 26.19 34.14
CA GLU A 78 -3.14 25.62 34.05
C GLU A 78 -2.87 25.07 32.64
N LEU A 79 -3.86 24.39 32.04
CA LEU A 79 -3.76 23.90 30.67
C LEU A 79 -3.61 25.05 29.67
N GLU A 80 -4.45 26.08 29.73
CA GLU A 80 -4.38 27.22 28.80
C GLU A 80 -3.06 27.98 28.94
N THR A 81 -2.55 28.12 30.17
CA THR A 81 -1.24 28.72 30.42
C THR A 81 -0.11 27.88 29.82
N HIS A 82 -0.17 26.56 29.99
CA HIS A 82 0.79 25.63 29.39
C HIS A 82 0.74 25.68 27.86
N LEU A 83 -0.44 25.63 27.26
CA LEU A 83 -0.61 25.70 25.80
C LEU A 83 -0.10 27.01 25.24
N LYS A 84 -0.43 28.14 25.88
CA LYS A 84 0.07 29.45 25.49
C LYS A 84 1.60 29.51 25.62
N LYS A 85 2.18 28.97 26.69
CA LYS A 85 3.64 28.93 26.82
C LYS A 85 4.32 28.06 25.75
N THR A 86 3.73 26.92 25.41
CA THR A 86 4.34 25.92 24.51
C THR A 86 4.16 26.27 23.03
N TYR A 87 2.99 26.79 22.65
CA TYR A 87 2.61 27.00 21.25
C TYR A 87 2.46 28.47 20.85
N SER A 88 2.56 29.42 21.80
CA SER A 88 2.64 30.83 21.43
C SER A 88 4.08 31.16 21.03
N ASP A 89 4.23 31.75 19.87
CA ASP A 89 5.48 32.39 19.48
C ASP A 89 5.49 33.81 20.08
N PRO A 90 6.40 34.14 21.00
CA PRO A 90 6.49 35.46 21.62
C PRO A 90 6.99 36.55 20.66
N THR A 91 7.49 36.16 19.47
CA THR A 91 8.09 37.06 18.49
C THR A 91 7.21 37.30 17.27
N LEU A 92 5.95 36.85 17.28
CA LEU A 92 5.00 37.04 16.17
C LEU A 92 4.81 38.52 15.78
N GLU A 93 4.83 39.42 16.75
CA GLU A 93 4.66 40.86 16.54
C GLU A 93 5.96 41.56 16.11
N ILE A 94 7.10 40.85 16.16
CA ILE A 94 8.38 41.37 15.74
C ILE A 94 8.51 41.14 14.24
N PRO A 95 8.57 42.20 13.42
CA PRO A 95 8.79 42.02 11.99
C PRO A 95 10.11 41.27 11.77
N LEU A 96 10.08 40.24 10.90
CA LEU A 96 11.29 39.50 10.57
C LEU A 96 12.34 40.47 10.05
N LYS A 97 13.57 40.35 10.57
CA LYS A 97 14.71 41.11 10.06
C LYS A 97 14.93 40.73 8.58
N GLU A 98 15.30 41.73 7.79
CA GLU A 98 15.68 41.51 6.40
C GLU A 98 16.82 40.48 6.34
N ILE A 99 16.62 39.39 5.60
CA ILE A 99 17.60 38.31 5.47
C ILE A 99 18.72 38.82 4.57
N THR A 100 19.82 39.26 5.18
CA THR A 100 21.02 39.68 4.45
C THR A 100 21.66 38.47 3.78
N GLY A 101 21.99 38.60 2.48
CA GLY A 101 22.59 37.52 1.69
C GLY A 101 21.60 36.64 0.94
N LEU A 102 20.30 36.95 0.95
CA LEU A 102 19.34 36.28 0.07
C LEU A 102 19.58 36.72 -1.38
N VAL A 103 20.30 35.90 -2.14
CA VAL A 103 20.44 36.08 -3.59
C VAL A 103 19.16 35.59 -4.23
N TRP A 104 18.30 36.51 -4.63
CA TRP A 104 17.18 36.17 -5.50
C TRP A 104 17.75 35.57 -6.80
N PRO A 105 17.26 34.40 -7.24
CA PRO A 105 17.69 33.85 -8.51
C PRO A 105 17.42 34.87 -9.62
N VAL A 106 18.33 34.95 -10.58
CA VAL A 106 18.09 35.72 -11.80
C VAL A 106 16.79 35.22 -12.42
N ALA A 107 15.95 36.17 -12.85
CA ALA A 107 14.70 35.84 -13.53
C ALA A 107 15.00 34.84 -14.67
N PRO A 108 14.19 33.78 -14.83
CA PRO A 108 14.46 32.79 -15.85
C PRO A 108 14.53 33.47 -17.22
N GLY A 109 15.64 33.29 -17.94
CA GLY A 109 15.83 33.87 -19.27
C GLY A 109 14.91 33.28 -20.33
N ILE A 110 14.29 32.13 -20.03
CA ILE A 110 13.35 31.44 -20.90
C ILE A 110 11.96 31.61 -20.30
N LYS A 111 11.04 32.20 -21.06
CA LYS A 111 9.63 32.29 -20.68
C LYS A 111 9.05 30.88 -20.61
N PHE A 112 8.23 30.62 -19.60
CA PHE A 112 7.47 29.38 -19.51
C PHE A 112 6.55 29.26 -20.74
N ASP A 113 6.60 28.13 -21.44
CA ASP A 113 5.73 27.89 -22.58
C ASP A 113 4.31 27.56 -22.07
N SER A 114 3.40 28.51 -22.24
CA SER A 114 1.99 28.36 -21.86
C SER A 114 1.14 27.62 -22.89
N LYS A 115 1.74 27.14 -23.99
CA LYS A 115 1.02 26.36 -24.99
C LYS A 115 0.63 24.99 -24.44
N PRO A 116 -0.48 24.40 -24.91
CA PRO A 116 -0.78 23.01 -24.63
C PRO A 116 0.32 22.11 -25.23
N PRO A 117 0.57 20.94 -24.62
CA PRO A 117 1.61 20.03 -25.08
C PRO A 117 1.37 19.56 -26.51
N SER A 118 2.44 19.47 -27.29
CA SER A 118 2.40 18.92 -28.65
C SER A 118 2.13 17.42 -28.63
N LEU A 119 1.46 16.91 -29.66
CA LEU A 119 1.23 15.47 -29.83
C LEU A 119 2.54 14.67 -29.81
N GLN A 120 3.65 15.24 -30.32
CA GLN A 120 4.96 14.60 -30.27
C GLN A 120 5.50 14.49 -28.84
N GLU A 121 5.32 15.53 -28.02
CA GLU A 121 5.73 15.52 -26.61
C GLU A 121 4.90 14.49 -25.82
N VAL A 122 3.60 14.42 -26.08
CA VAL A 122 2.71 13.40 -25.49
C VAL A 122 3.16 12.00 -25.88
N ILE A 123 3.44 11.73 -27.15
CA ILE A 123 3.92 10.42 -27.62
C ILE A 123 5.27 10.07 -26.96
N ALA A 124 6.20 11.03 -26.86
CA ALA A 124 7.49 10.81 -26.22
C ALA A 124 7.32 10.44 -24.73
N VAL A 125 6.44 11.13 -24.01
CA VAL A 125 6.11 10.84 -22.61
C VAL A 125 5.44 9.47 -22.47
N VAL A 126 4.47 9.14 -23.33
CA VAL A 126 3.78 7.84 -23.32
C VAL A 126 4.76 6.70 -23.59
N ASN A 127 5.64 6.84 -24.58
CA ASN A 127 6.66 5.83 -24.89
C ASN A 127 7.65 5.65 -23.72
N LYS A 128 8.05 6.74 -23.06
CA LYS A 128 8.90 6.69 -21.86
C LYS A 128 8.21 6.00 -20.69
N ALA A 129 6.94 6.30 -20.45
CA ALA A 129 6.15 5.70 -19.38
C ALA A 129 5.89 4.20 -19.63
N ARG A 130 5.60 3.82 -20.89
CA ARG A 130 5.39 2.44 -21.32
C ARG A 130 6.58 1.52 -21.03
N ALA A 131 7.80 2.07 -20.99
CA ALA A 131 9.02 1.29 -20.92
C ALA A 131 9.32 0.66 -19.54
N LYS A 132 8.63 1.01 -18.44
CA LYS A 132 9.02 0.50 -17.10
C LYS A 132 8.02 0.66 -15.93
N SER A 133 6.80 1.16 -16.14
CA SER A 133 5.89 1.45 -15.02
C SER A 133 4.85 0.34 -14.80
N ALA A 134 4.65 -0.06 -13.54
CA ALA A 134 3.54 -0.90 -13.14
C ALA A 134 2.23 -0.09 -13.25
N PRO A 135 1.13 -0.68 -13.73
CA PRO A 135 -0.14 0.02 -13.86
C PRO A 135 -0.60 0.56 -12.51
N GLY A 136 -1.08 1.81 -12.49
CA GLY A 136 -1.57 2.45 -11.28
C GLY A 136 -2.88 1.82 -10.76
N PRO A 137 -3.32 2.18 -9.54
CA PRO A 137 -4.53 1.63 -8.91
C PRO A 137 -5.83 1.91 -9.67
N ASN A 138 -5.82 2.88 -10.60
CA ASN A 138 -6.85 3.07 -11.60
C ASN A 138 -6.48 2.22 -12.83
N VAL A 139 -6.88 0.95 -12.83
CA VAL A 139 -6.55 -0.05 -13.86
C VAL A 139 -6.94 0.39 -15.28
N ALA A 140 -6.03 1.08 -15.97
CA ALA A 140 -5.99 1.10 -17.43
C ALA A 140 -4.89 0.13 -17.87
N LEU A 141 -5.30 -1.06 -18.33
CA LEU A 141 -4.40 -2.02 -18.95
C LEU A 141 -3.85 -1.40 -20.25
N SER A 142 -2.53 -1.37 -20.41
CA SER A 142 -1.84 -0.77 -21.57
C SER A 142 -1.98 -1.58 -22.87
N THR A 143 -2.88 -2.57 -22.90
CA THR A 143 -3.21 -3.33 -24.11
C THR A 143 -4.38 -2.65 -24.82
N VAL A 144 -4.11 -1.52 -25.48
CA VAL A 144 -4.97 -1.05 -26.58
C VAL A 144 -4.79 -2.06 -27.71
N GLN A 145 -5.70 -3.02 -27.76
CA GLN A 145 -5.91 -3.91 -28.88
C GLN A 145 -6.26 -3.03 -30.09
N LYS A 146 -5.36 -2.99 -31.08
CA LYS A 146 -5.63 -2.41 -32.41
C LYS A 146 -7.01 -2.91 -32.86
N MET A 147 -7.98 -2.01 -33.01
CA MET A 147 -9.23 -2.38 -33.67
C MET A 147 -8.93 -2.65 -35.15
N PRO A 148 -9.44 -3.74 -35.73
CA PRO A 148 -9.25 -4.02 -37.15
C PRO A 148 -10.02 -2.99 -37.98
N GLU A 149 -9.28 -2.25 -38.80
CA GLU A 149 -9.83 -1.47 -39.91
C GLU A 149 -10.74 -2.39 -40.74
N HIS A 150 -12.04 -2.10 -40.72
CA HIS A 150 -12.95 -2.70 -41.68
C HIS A 150 -12.60 -2.12 -43.05
N SER A 151 -11.99 -2.97 -43.88
CA SER A 151 -11.80 -2.72 -45.31
C SER A 151 -13.12 -2.28 -45.92
N GLN A 152 -13.17 -1.05 -46.42
CA GLN A 152 -14.15 -0.70 -47.45
C GLN A 152 -13.55 -1.11 -48.78
N ASP A 153 -13.80 -2.37 -49.14
CA ASP A 153 -13.55 -2.84 -50.50
C ASP A 153 -14.46 -2.10 -51.46
N ALA A 154 -13.80 -1.52 -52.45
CA ALA A 154 -14.41 -0.89 -53.60
C ALA A 154 -15.36 -1.85 -54.32
N THR A 155 -16.59 -1.40 -54.56
CA THR A 155 -17.34 -1.82 -55.74
C THR A 155 -17.60 -0.59 -56.59
N GLN A 156 -16.75 -0.42 -57.60
CA GLN A 156 -17.14 0.20 -58.85
C GLN A 156 -18.30 -0.63 -59.44
N ASN A 157 -19.28 0.03 -60.07
CA ASN A 157 -20.16 -0.43 -61.18
C ASN A 157 -21.25 0.66 -61.38
N THR A 158 -21.04 1.64 -62.25
CA THR A 158 -21.54 1.70 -63.66
C THR A 158 -23.05 1.47 -63.80
N THR A 159 -23.80 2.49 -64.26
CA THR A 159 -24.55 2.48 -65.55
C THR A 159 -25.44 3.73 -65.70
N LYS A 160 -25.13 4.49 -66.76
CA LYS A 160 -25.94 5.42 -67.60
C LYS A 160 -26.71 6.58 -66.95
#